data_AF-A0AAW6SKK2-F1
#
_entry.id   AF-A0AAW6SKK2-F1
#
_cell.length_a   1.000
_cell.length_b   1.000
_cell.length_c   1.000
_cell.angle_alpha   90.00
_cell.angle_beta   90.00
_cell.angle_gamma   90.00
#
_symmetry.space_group_name_H-M   'P 1'
#
loop_
_entity.id
_entity.type
_entity.pdbx_description
1 polymer ?
#
loop_
_entity_poly.entity_id
_entity_poly.type
_entity_poly.pdbx_seq_one_letter_code
_entity_poly.pdbx_strand_id
1 'polypeptide(L)'
;MAERQVSRTALAFDFGTRRIGVAVGTEMLGTATPLVPLHVRDGIPDWNVVNRLIEEWQPDLFVVGLPLELDGSETLMCSRARKFGKRLYGRYGKPLEMWDERGSTKAAKGLARERGHRGNYRDDGVDGLAAQLILESWFASQRGEGDLVGY
;
A
#
# COMPACT_ATOMS: atom_id res chain seq x y z
N MET A 1 33.97 12.24 -6.51
CA MET A 1 33.31 10.93 -6.33
C MET A 1 31.86 11.25 -6.00
N ALA A 2 30.92 11.02 -6.91
CA ALA A 2 29.51 11.32 -6.62
C ALA A 2 28.98 10.25 -5.66
N GLU A 3 28.45 10.67 -4.51
CA GLU A 3 27.69 9.79 -3.64
C GLU A 3 26.52 9.23 -4.45
N ARG A 4 26.52 7.90 -4.63
CA ARG A 4 25.39 7.22 -5.26
C ARG A 4 24.24 7.33 -4.26
N GLN A 5 23.31 8.24 -4.51
CA GLN A 5 22.14 8.38 -3.66
C GLN A 5 21.38 7.05 -3.69
N VAL A 6 21.46 6.28 -2.60
CA VAL A 6 20.81 4.98 -2.48
C VAL A 6 19.31 5.25 -2.43
N SER A 7 18.61 4.97 -3.52
CA SER A 7 17.16 5.07 -3.56
C SER A 7 16.55 3.88 -2.84
N ARG A 8 15.68 4.12 -1.87
CA ARG A 8 14.97 3.07 -1.16
C ARG A 8 13.88 2.46 -2.03
N THR A 9 13.83 1.14 -2.05
CA THR A 9 12.73 0.35 -2.60
C THR A 9 11.71 0.10 -1.51
N ALA A 10 10.43 0.20 -1.82
CA ALA A 10 9.35 -0.01 -0.87
C ALA A 10 8.31 -0.98 -1.42
N LEU A 11 7.75 -1.81 -0.52
CA LEU A 11 6.52 -2.55 -0.78
C LEU A 11 5.36 -1.91 -0.01
N ALA A 12 4.28 -1.61 -0.72
CA ALA A 12 3.04 -1.14 -0.13
C ALA A 12 1.98 -2.24 -0.06
N PHE A 13 1.16 -2.18 0.98
CA PHE A 13 0.06 -3.11 1.21
C PHE A 13 -1.24 -2.37 1.52
N ASP A 14 -2.27 -2.65 0.73
CA ASP A 14 -3.67 -2.27 1.01
C ASP A 14 -4.35 -3.42 1.75
N PHE A 15 -4.62 -3.26 3.05
CA PHE A 15 -5.09 -4.36 3.89
C PHE A 15 -6.60 -4.59 3.77
N GLY A 16 -6.98 -5.69 3.10
CA GLY A 16 -8.36 -6.20 3.08
C GLY A 16 -8.53 -7.54 3.79
N THR A 17 -9.78 -7.86 4.16
CA THR A 17 -10.12 -9.12 4.87
C THR A 17 -10.16 -10.36 3.98
N ARG A 18 -10.29 -10.18 2.65
CA ARG A 18 -10.28 -11.27 1.66
C ARG A 18 -9.00 -11.30 0.83
N ARG A 19 -8.47 -10.12 0.52
CA ARG A 19 -7.26 -9.90 -0.27
C ARG A 19 -6.49 -8.73 0.30
N ILE A 20 -5.16 -8.74 0.15
CA ILE A 20 -4.30 -7.58 0.42
C ILE A 20 -3.70 -7.17 -0.93
N GLY A 21 -3.98 -5.94 -1.36
CA GLY A 21 -3.33 -5.38 -2.54
C GLY A 21 -1.84 -5.16 -2.26
N VAL A 22 -0.98 -5.36 -3.26
CA VAL A 22 0.47 -5.16 -3.12
C VAL A 22 0.96 -4.28 -4.26
N ALA A 23 1.91 -3.39 -3.98
CA ALA A 23 2.65 -2.65 -5.00
C ALA A 23 4.12 -2.51 -4.61
N VAL A 24 4.99 -2.37 -5.60
CA VAL A 24 6.42 -2.09 -5.43
C VAL A 24 6.79 -0.79 -6.11
N GLY A 25 7.73 -0.05 -5.54
CA GLY A 25 8.21 1.19 -6.13
C GLY A 25 9.53 1.65 -5.51
N THR A 26 10.10 2.72 -6.07
CA THR A 26 11.34 3.32 -5.56
C THR A 26 11.12 4.80 -5.27
N GLU A 27 11.74 5.29 -4.19
CA GLU A 27 11.61 6.70 -3.81
C GLU A 27 12.19 7.66 -4.85
N MET A 28 13.18 7.24 -5.64
CA MET A 28 13.82 8.07 -6.68
C MET A 28 12.87 8.32 -7.85
N LEU A 29 12.14 7.29 -8.29
CA LEU A 29 11.17 7.44 -9.37
C LEU A 29 9.85 8.03 -8.85
N GLY A 30 9.46 7.69 -7.62
CA GLY A 30 8.21 8.17 -7.02
C GLY A 30 6.98 7.53 -7.65
N THR A 31 7.16 6.45 -8.41
CA THR A 31 6.12 5.68 -9.06
C THR A 31 6.08 4.27 -8.48
N ALA A 32 4.91 3.63 -8.56
CA ALA A 32 4.73 2.26 -8.12
C ALA A 32 4.08 1.40 -9.20
N THR A 33 4.33 0.10 -9.12
CA THR A 33 3.72 -0.91 -9.98
C THR A 33 2.92 -1.88 -9.12
N PRO A 34 1.64 -2.14 -9.44
CA PRO A 34 0.84 -3.11 -8.71
C PRO A 34 1.37 -4.52 -8.95
N LEU A 35 1.36 -5.34 -7.91
CA LEU A 35 1.71 -6.75 -7.94
C LEU A 35 0.47 -7.61 -7.71
N VAL A 36 0.62 -8.92 -7.88
CA VAL A 36 -0.45 -9.88 -7.62
C VAL A 36 -0.89 -9.78 -6.14
N PRO A 37 -2.19 -9.55 -5.86
CA PRO A 37 -2.68 -9.45 -4.49
C PRO A 37 -2.49 -10.74 -3.69
N LEU A 38 -2.30 -10.60 -2.38
CA LEU A 38 -2.23 -11.73 -1.46
C LEU A 38 -3.65 -12.20 -1.12
N HIS A 39 -3.86 -13.52 -1.12
CA HIS A 39 -5.10 -14.09 -0.58
C HIS A 39 -5.04 -14.12 0.95
N VAL A 40 -6.16 -13.77 1.59
CA VAL A 40 -6.30 -13.74 3.04
C VAL A 40 -7.33 -14.77 3.49
N ARG A 41 -6.99 -15.52 4.53
CA ARG A 41 -7.92 -16.39 5.25
C ARG A 41 -7.89 -16.00 6.72
N ASP A 42 -9.06 -15.70 7.29
CA ASP A 42 -9.23 -15.27 8.69
C ASP A 42 -8.32 -14.09 9.10
N GLY A 43 -8.07 -13.15 8.18
CA GLY A 43 -7.20 -11.99 8.43
C GLY A 43 -5.70 -12.32 8.45
N ILE A 44 -5.32 -13.49 7.94
CA ILE A 44 -3.93 -13.95 7.81
C ILE A 44 -3.63 -14.15 6.32
N PRO A 45 -2.62 -13.47 5.74
CA PRO A 45 -2.17 -13.76 4.39
C PRO A 45 -1.35 -15.05 4.34
N ASP A 46 -1.21 -15.62 3.15
CA ASP A 46 -0.21 -16.66 2.91
C ASP A 46 1.21 -16.07 3.00
N TRP A 47 1.87 -16.34 4.13
CA TRP A 47 3.22 -15.85 4.40
C TRP A 47 4.28 -16.42 3.46
N ASN A 48 4.05 -17.55 2.80
CA ASN A 48 4.99 -18.06 1.80
C ASN A 48 5.00 -17.18 0.55
N VAL A 49 3.84 -16.65 0.16
CA VAL A 49 3.74 -15.68 -0.94
C VAL A 49 4.43 -14.38 -0.55
N VAL A 50 4.19 -13.89 0.67
CA VAL A 50 4.85 -12.68 1.20
C VAL A 50 6.37 -12.83 1.21
N ASN A 51 6.88 -13.98 1.67
CA ASN A 51 8.32 -14.27 1.67
C ASN A 51 8.91 -14.17 0.27
N ARG A 52 8.26 -14.80 -0.74
CA ARG A 52 8.74 -14.73 -2.13
C ARG A 52 8.81 -13.29 -2.64
N LEU A 53 7.80 -12.47 -2.36
CA LEU A 53 7.81 -11.05 -2.76
C LEU A 53 8.96 -10.28 -2.10
N ILE A 54 9.24 -10.55 -0.83
CA ILE A 54 10.31 -9.86 -0.11
C ILE A 54 11.69 -10.33 -0.59
N GLU A 55 11.84 -11.62 -0.88
CA GLU A 55 13.06 -12.18 -1.45
C GLU A 55 13.33 -11.64 -2.87
N GLU A 56 12.29 -11.53 -3.69
CA GLU A 56 12.36 -11.03 -5.06
C GLU A 56 12.68 -9.52 -5.11
N TRP A 57 11.93 -8.71 -4.35
CA TRP A 57 11.99 -7.26 -4.47
C TRP A 57 12.96 -6.60 -3.49
N GLN A 58 13.43 -7.32 -2.46
CA GLN A 58 14.38 -6.82 -1.45
C GLN A 58 14.06 -5.41 -0.94
N PRO A 59 12.81 -5.13 -0.49
CA PRO A 59 12.41 -3.78 -0.11
C PRO A 59 13.25 -3.28 1.07
N ASP A 60 13.53 -1.99 1.11
CA ASP A 60 14.16 -1.32 2.24
C ASP A 60 13.15 -1.02 3.35
N LEU A 61 11.87 -0.85 3.01
CA LEU A 61 10.79 -0.60 3.96
C LEU A 61 9.42 -1.14 3.47
N PHE A 62 8.48 -1.17 4.40
CA PHE A 62 7.07 -1.45 4.14
C PHE A 62 6.20 -0.23 4.38
N VAL A 63 5.18 -0.07 3.54
CA VAL A 63 4.11 0.91 3.74
C VAL A 63 2.79 0.13 3.85
N VAL A 64 2.05 0.31 4.94
CA VAL A 64 0.74 -0.33 5.12
C VAL A 64 -0.30 0.75 5.23
N GLY A 65 -1.29 0.72 4.34
CA GLY A 65 -2.36 1.68 4.39
C GLY A 65 -3.27 1.50 5.62
N LEU A 66 -3.80 2.62 6.09
CA LEU A 66 -4.75 2.77 7.18
C LEU A 66 -6.07 3.30 6.62
N PRO A 67 -7.13 2.48 6.62
CA PRO A 67 -8.44 2.90 6.15
C PRO A 67 -9.13 3.72 7.24
N LEU A 68 -8.73 4.97 7.42
CA LEU A 68 -9.38 5.94 8.31
C LEU A 68 -10.68 6.45 7.68
N GLU A 69 -11.63 6.87 8.52
CA GLU A 69 -12.81 7.62 8.07
C GLU A 69 -12.40 9.02 7.59
N LEU A 70 -13.25 9.73 6.85
CA LEU A 70 -12.91 11.04 6.28
C LEU A 70 -12.49 12.09 7.33
N ASP A 71 -13.07 12.03 8.52
CA ASP A 71 -12.74 12.89 9.65
C ASP A 71 -11.43 12.51 10.37
N GLY A 72 -10.78 11.42 9.94
CA GLY A 72 -9.55 10.89 10.52
C GLY A 72 -9.77 9.89 11.66
N SER A 73 -11.02 9.57 12.01
CA SER A 73 -11.31 8.58 13.04
C SER A 73 -10.95 7.15 12.60
N GLU A 74 -10.60 6.29 13.56
CA GLU A 74 -10.22 4.90 13.27
C GLU A 74 -11.42 4.04 12.91
N THR A 75 -11.26 3.21 11.89
CA THR A 75 -12.19 2.12 11.57
C THR A 75 -11.85 0.84 12.33
N LEU A 76 -12.79 -0.11 12.36
CA LEU A 76 -12.52 -1.48 12.84
C LEU A 76 -11.37 -2.18 12.07
N MET A 77 -11.07 -1.72 10.85
CA MET A 77 -10.01 -2.27 10.01
C MET A 77 -8.62 -1.72 10.37
N CYS A 78 -8.52 -0.51 10.95
CA CYS A 78 -7.24 0.07 11.38
C CYS A 78 -6.49 -0.85 12.35
N SER A 79 -7.19 -1.42 13.34
CA SER A 79 -6.57 -2.38 14.27
C SER A 79 -6.00 -3.61 13.57
N ARG A 80 -6.68 -4.11 12.53
CA ARG A 80 -6.22 -5.29 11.77
C ARG A 80 -5.05 -4.94 10.85
N ALA A 81 -5.09 -3.80 10.17
CA ALA A 81 -3.99 -3.29 9.35
C ALA A 81 -2.72 -3.09 10.20
N ARG A 82 -2.83 -2.45 11.37
CA ARG A 82 -1.72 -2.29 12.33
C ARG A 82 -1.16 -3.64 12.80
N LYS A 83 -2.03 -4.63 13.07
CA LYS A 83 -1.59 -5.99 13.43
C LYS A 83 -0.83 -6.66 12.28
N PHE A 84 -1.28 -6.50 11.05
CA PHE A 84 -0.57 -6.99 9.86
C PHE A 84 0.81 -6.32 9.72
N GLY A 85 0.88 -4.99 9.83
CA GLY A 85 2.15 -4.25 9.84
C GLY A 85 3.12 -4.75 10.92
N LYS A 86 2.66 -4.89 12.17
CA LYS A 86 3.49 -5.44 13.26
C LYS A 86 4.04 -6.83 12.95
N ARG A 87 3.28 -7.67 12.24
CA ARG A 87 3.75 -8.99 11.80
C ARG A 87 4.80 -8.90 10.69
N LEU A 88 4.68 -7.96 9.76
CA LEU A 88 5.73 -7.67 8.77
C LEU A 88 7.03 -7.25 9.48
N TYR A 89 6.94 -6.26 10.36
CA TYR A 89 8.09 -5.78 11.13
C TYR A 89 8.75 -6.91 11.92
N GLY A 90 7.96 -7.68 12.69
CA GLY A 90 8.48 -8.77 13.51
C GLY A 90 9.10 -9.93 12.72
N ARG A 91 8.68 -10.15 11.46
CA ARG A 91 9.21 -11.23 10.61
C ARG A 91 10.47 -10.84 9.85
N TYR A 92 10.56 -9.60 9.38
CA TYR A 92 11.59 -9.17 8.43
C TYR A 92 12.54 -8.10 8.97
N GLY A 93 12.21 -7.46 10.10
CA GLY A 93 13.06 -6.46 10.74
C GLY A 93 13.25 -5.17 9.92
N LYS A 94 12.44 -4.97 8.87
CA LYS A 94 12.50 -3.79 8.00
C LYS A 94 11.59 -2.67 8.55
N PRO A 95 11.97 -1.39 8.37
CA PRO A 95 11.11 -0.25 8.69
C PRO A 95 9.70 -0.41 8.16
N LEU A 96 8.73 0.05 8.95
CA LEU A 96 7.31 -0.02 8.64
C LEU A 96 6.69 1.35 8.86
N GLU A 97 6.04 1.87 7.83
CA GLU A 97 5.23 3.08 7.87
C GLU A 97 3.76 2.75 7.73
N MET A 98 2.91 3.41 8.52
CA MET A 98 1.46 3.32 8.39
C MET A 98 0.96 4.56 7.66
N TRP A 99 0.26 4.39 6.54
CA TRP A 99 -0.13 5.49 5.65
C TRP A 99 -1.61 5.79 5.69
N ASP A 100 -2.00 7.06 5.77
CA ASP A 100 -3.40 7.50 5.77
C ASP A 100 -4.02 7.42 4.37
N GLU A 101 -5.03 6.56 4.18
CA GLU A 101 -5.67 6.30 2.88
C GLU A 101 -6.82 7.26 2.51
N ARG A 102 -7.12 8.29 3.33
CA ARG A 102 -8.29 9.16 3.12
C ARG A 102 -8.32 9.82 1.74
N GLY A 103 -7.17 10.28 1.24
CA GLY A 103 -7.06 10.87 -0.10
C GLY A 103 -7.14 9.83 -1.23
N SER A 104 -6.60 8.64 -1.00
CA SER A 104 -6.48 7.57 -1.99
C SER A 104 -7.85 6.95 -2.33
N THR A 105 -8.76 6.83 -1.37
CA THR A 105 -10.06 6.16 -1.58
C THR A 105 -10.99 6.91 -2.56
N LYS A 106 -11.02 8.24 -2.51
CA LYS A 106 -11.86 9.07 -3.41
C LYS A 106 -11.28 9.08 -4.83
N ALA A 107 -9.95 9.26 -4.95
CA ALA A 107 -9.24 9.24 -6.22
C ALA A 107 -9.28 7.85 -6.89
N ALA A 108 -9.03 6.76 -6.14
CA ALA A 108 -9.08 5.39 -6.65
C ALA A 108 -10.47 5.01 -7.18
N LYS A 109 -11.53 5.38 -6.45
CA LYS A 109 -12.92 5.15 -6.88
C LYS A 109 -13.30 5.97 -8.10
N GLY A 110 -12.80 7.21 -8.21
CA GLY A 110 -12.99 8.08 -9.38
C GLY A 110 -12.31 7.50 -10.62
N LEU A 111 -11.01 7.20 -10.53
CA LEU A 111 -10.19 6.69 -11.63
C LEU A 111 -10.69 5.31 -12.13
N ALA A 112 -11.10 4.43 -11.21
CA ALA A 112 -11.67 3.12 -11.57
C ALA A 112 -13.01 3.25 -12.31
N ARG A 113 -13.84 4.23 -11.92
CA ARG A 113 -15.13 4.53 -12.58
C ARG A 113 -14.92 5.12 -13.96
N GLU A 114 -13.93 5.99 -14.14
CA GLU A 114 -13.53 6.55 -15.44
C GLU A 114 -12.99 5.47 -16.39
N ARG A 115 -12.28 4.47 -15.87
CA ARG A 115 -11.82 3.30 -16.63
C ARG A 115 -12.90 2.26 -16.94
N GLY A 116 -14.17 2.53 -16.62
CA GLY A 116 -15.31 1.71 -17.04
C GLY A 116 -15.62 0.50 -16.16
N HIS A 117 -15.04 0.40 -14.96
CA HIS A 117 -15.41 -0.67 -14.02
C HIS A 117 -16.84 -0.45 -13.47
N ARG A 118 -17.76 -1.34 -13.84
CA ARG A 118 -19.19 -1.35 -13.44
C ARG A 118 -19.54 -2.43 -12.40
N GLY A 119 -18.56 -3.19 -11.92
CA GLY A 119 -18.74 -4.35 -11.04
C GLY A 119 -18.82 -4.04 -9.54
N ASN A 120 -19.25 -5.02 -8.76
CA ASN A 120 -19.27 -4.95 -7.30
C ASN A 120 -17.81 -5.05 -6.79
N TYR A 121 -17.26 -3.94 -6.28
CA TYR A 121 -15.88 -3.78 -5.79
C TYR A 121 -15.41 -4.87 -4.79
N ARG A 122 -16.36 -5.61 -4.19
CA ARG A 122 -16.13 -6.71 -3.25
C ARG A 122 -15.70 -8.03 -3.91
N ASP A 123 -16.16 -8.31 -5.13
CA ASP A 123 -15.92 -9.59 -5.82
C ASP A 123 -14.78 -9.47 -6.86
N ASP A 124 -14.79 -8.41 -7.67
CA ASP A 124 -13.79 -8.17 -8.73
C ASP A 124 -12.77 -7.10 -8.32
N GLY A 125 -12.09 -7.36 -7.19
CA GLY A 125 -11.11 -6.48 -6.57
C GLY A 125 -10.19 -5.85 -7.59
N VAL A 126 -10.27 -4.52 -7.68
CA VAL A 126 -9.56 -3.68 -8.62
C VAL A 126 -8.04 -3.84 -8.43
N ASP A 127 -7.44 -4.71 -9.24
CA ASP A 127 -6.08 -4.73 -9.83
C ASP A 127 -4.87 -4.22 -9.05
N GLY A 128 -4.88 -4.19 -7.71
CA GLY A 128 -3.72 -3.71 -6.92
C GLY A 128 -3.50 -2.20 -6.99
N LEU A 129 -4.40 -1.46 -7.66
CA LEU A 129 -4.33 0.00 -7.84
C LEU A 129 -4.32 0.76 -6.51
N ALA A 130 -5.07 0.27 -5.51
CA ALA A 130 -5.09 0.90 -4.19
C ALA A 130 -3.71 0.89 -3.53
N ALA A 131 -3.00 -0.25 -3.57
CA ALA A 131 -1.64 -0.35 -3.04
C ALA A 131 -0.65 0.52 -3.82
N GLN A 132 -0.82 0.63 -5.13
CA GLN A 132 -0.04 1.56 -5.96
C GLN A 132 -0.24 3.00 -5.51
N LEU A 133 -1.49 3.45 -5.38
CA LEU A 133 -1.83 4.82 -4.98
C LEU A 133 -1.35 5.13 -3.56
N ILE A 134 -1.43 4.18 -2.63
CA ILE A 134 -0.84 4.30 -1.29
C ILE A 134 0.65 4.61 -1.40
N LEU A 135 1.38 3.84 -2.22
CA LEU A 135 2.82 3.97 -2.32
C LEU A 135 3.25 5.27 -2.99
N GLU A 136 2.59 5.65 -4.09
CA GLU A 136 2.86 6.90 -4.79
C GLU A 136 2.53 8.13 -3.92
N SER A 137 1.42 8.08 -3.17
CA SER A 137 1.06 9.15 -2.22
C SER A 137 2.11 9.29 -1.11
N TRP A 138 2.60 8.16 -0.59
CA TRP A 138 3.67 8.15 0.40
C TRP A 138 4.97 8.73 -0.18
N PHE A 139 5.37 8.34 -1.40
CA PHE A 139 6.55 8.93 -2.05
C PHE A 139 6.43 10.45 -2.22
N ALA A 140 5.25 10.95 -2.60
CA ALA A 140 5.00 12.39 -2.73
C ALA A 140 5.18 13.12 -1.38
N SER A 141 4.71 12.54 -0.27
CA SER A 141 4.92 13.15 1.05
C SER A 141 6.38 13.17 1.48
N GLN A 142 7.16 12.14 1.14
CA GLN A 142 8.59 12.10 1.44
C GLN A 142 9.39 13.19 0.73
N ARG A 143 8.88 13.72 -0.40
CA ARG A 143 9.50 14.79 -1.19
C ARG A 143 9.07 16.20 -0.75
N GLY A 144 8.16 16.32 0.21
CA GLY A 144 7.58 17.61 0.59
C GLY A 144 6.53 18.13 -0.41
N GLU A 145 6.04 17.29 -1.32
CA GLU A 145 4.93 17.62 -2.24
C GLU A 145 3.55 17.36 -1.61
N GLY A 146 3.52 17.00 -0.32
CA GLY A 146 2.33 16.55 0.42
C GLY A 146 1.17 17.56 0.57
N ASP A 147 1.33 18.81 0.13
CA ASP A 147 0.31 19.87 0.27
C ASP A 147 -0.27 20.40 -1.06
N LEU A 148 0.04 19.79 -2.22
CA LEU A 148 -0.42 20.31 -3.52
C LEU A 148 -1.57 19.55 -4.21
N VAL A 149 -2.20 18.60 -3.54
CA VAL A 149 -3.42 17.97 -4.07
C VAL A 149 -4.60 18.25 -3.15
N GLY A 150 -4.99 19.52 -3.10
CA GLY A 150 -6.32 19.89 -2.64
C GLY A 150 -7.37 19.43 -3.65
N TYR A 151 -8.31 18.58 -3.21
CA TYR A 151 -9.58 18.29 -3.89
C TYR A 151 -10.72 17.94 -2.90
#